data_AF-A0A0E9LZ56-F1
#
_entry.id   AF-A0A0E9LZ56-F1
#
_cell.length_a   1.000
_cell.length_b   1.000
_cell.length_c   1.000
_cell.angle_alpha   90.00
_cell.angle_beta   90.00
_cell.angle_gamma   90.00
#
_symmetry.space_group_name_H-M   'P 1'
#
loop_
_entity.id
_entity.type
_entity.pdbx_description
1 polymer ?
#
loop_
_entity_poly.entity_id
_entity_poly.type
_entity_poly.pdbx_seq_one_letter_code
_entity_poly.pdbx_strand_id
1 'polypeptide(L)'
;MQVEEMEAYYDKIGFTDWTHALSRAPMLKAQHPDYEVYSTGIHAERGVSCADCHMPYKSEGGMKFTDHHIQSPLNNVANSCQVCHREETATLVKNVYDRQDKVHEIRTELEDNLVRAHVEAKNAWGLGATEDQMQDILMDIRHAQWRWDYAAAGHGNSFHNPLELSRIISSGNNKIQDARLKLARLLADLGHNQPVDYPDISTKAKAQEYIGLDMAKLNSEKEEFIKTVIPQWLEAAKEREATYPVSVN
;
A
#
# COMPACT_ATOMS: atom_id res chain seq x y z
N MET A 1 13.41 -9.98 -4.26
CA MET A 1 13.78 -9.52 -2.91
C MET A 1 12.54 -9.59 -2.06
N GLN A 2 12.58 -10.28 -0.94
CA GLN A 2 11.43 -10.47 -0.05
C GLN A 2 11.22 -9.25 0.86
N VAL A 3 10.00 -9.10 1.40
CA VAL A 3 9.66 -7.97 2.28
C VAL A 3 10.57 -7.88 3.51
N GLU A 4 11.00 -9.03 4.05
CA GLU A 4 11.92 -9.10 5.20
C GLU A 4 13.35 -8.68 4.84
N GLU A 5 13.80 -8.90 3.59
CA GLU A 5 15.13 -8.46 3.15
C GLU A 5 15.18 -6.93 3.02
N MET A 6 14.09 -6.32 2.52
CA MET A 6 13.95 -4.87 2.47
C MET A 6 13.82 -4.25 3.85
N GLU A 7 13.04 -4.87 4.75
CA GLU A 7 12.92 -4.48 6.16
C GLU A 7 14.31 -4.43 6.82
N ALA A 8 15.07 -5.54 6.70
CA ALA A 8 16.42 -5.63 7.24
C ALA A 8 17.40 -4.62 6.60
N TYR A 9 17.25 -4.35 5.30
CA TYR A 9 18.03 -3.31 4.62
C TYR A 9 17.78 -1.93 5.25
N TYR A 10 16.52 -1.52 5.40
CA TYR A 10 16.17 -0.22 5.95
C TYR A 10 16.57 -0.07 7.41
N ASP A 11 16.40 -1.12 8.21
CA ASP A 11 16.81 -1.12 9.61
C ASP A 11 18.33 -1.02 9.75
N LYS A 12 19.10 -1.74 8.91
CA LYS A 12 20.56 -1.70 8.92
C LYS A 12 21.11 -0.29 8.69
N ILE A 13 20.45 0.51 7.86
CA ILE A 13 20.87 1.88 7.54
C ILE A 13 20.20 2.93 8.45
N GLY A 14 19.35 2.51 9.39
CA GLY A 14 18.60 3.42 10.27
C GLY A 14 17.63 4.33 9.52
N PHE A 15 17.12 3.90 8.37
CA PHE A 15 16.28 4.72 7.50
C PHE A 15 14.86 4.86 8.04
N THR A 16 14.29 6.04 7.86
CA THR A 16 12.93 6.39 8.26
C THR A 16 12.37 7.37 7.24
N ASP A 17 11.20 7.07 6.69
CA ASP A 17 10.50 7.98 5.77
C ASP A 17 9.85 9.13 6.56
N TRP A 18 9.17 8.81 7.66
CA TRP A 18 8.60 9.79 8.58
C TRP A 18 8.47 9.25 10.01
N THR A 19 8.43 10.15 10.98
CA THR A 19 8.03 9.83 12.35
C THR A 19 6.51 9.90 12.46
N HIS A 20 5.87 8.80 12.88
CA HIS A 20 4.41 8.75 13.00
C HIS A 20 3.90 9.75 14.05
N ALA A 21 2.93 10.60 13.69
CA ALA A 21 2.50 11.71 14.56
C ALA A 21 1.87 11.26 15.90
N LEU A 22 1.23 10.08 15.94
CA LEU A 22 0.62 9.55 17.16
C LEU A 22 1.62 8.76 18.03
N SER A 23 2.13 7.62 17.52
CA SER A 23 3.03 6.75 18.28
C SER A 23 4.47 7.23 18.34
N ARG A 24 4.91 8.19 17.52
CA ARG A 24 6.33 8.57 17.33
C ARG A 24 7.21 7.46 16.77
N ALA A 25 6.61 6.39 16.23
CA ALA A 25 7.36 5.30 15.61
C ALA A 25 8.12 5.80 14.36
N PRO A 26 9.36 5.36 14.13
CA PRO A 26 10.09 5.63 12.89
C PRO A 26 9.53 4.75 11.78
N MET A 27 8.73 5.30 10.87
CA MET A 27 8.00 4.50 9.88
C MET A 27 8.72 4.34 8.56
N LEU A 28 8.35 3.27 7.85
CA LEU A 28 8.69 3.02 6.45
C LEU A 28 7.43 3.12 5.59
N LYS A 29 7.58 3.65 4.37
CA LYS A 29 6.53 3.64 3.33
C LYS A 29 6.90 2.59 2.29
N ALA A 30 5.95 1.73 1.95
CA ALA A 30 6.02 0.93 0.74
C ALA A 30 5.29 1.65 -0.41
N GLN A 31 5.81 1.56 -1.63
CA GLN A 31 5.19 2.13 -2.81
C GLN A 31 5.15 1.06 -3.89
N HIS A 32 3.94 0.66 -4.26
CA HIS A 32 3.60 -0.20 -5.40
C HIS A 32 4.69 -1.26 -5.72
N PRO A 33 4.96 -2.23 -4.82
CA PRO A 33 5.95 -3.28 -5.04
C PRO A 33 5.39 -4.35 -6.00
N ASP A 34 4.89 -3.91 -7.16
CA ASP A 34 4.17 -4.76 -8.11
C ASP A 34 5.10 -5.82 -8.68
N TYR A 35 6.32 -5.42 -9.08
CA TYR A 35 7.29 -6.34 -9.68
C TYR A 35 7.81 -7.35 -8.66
N GLU A 36 8.13 -6.90 -7.45
CA GLU A 36 8.70 -7.73 -6.40
C GLU A 36 7.71 -8.79 -5.93
N VAL A 37 6.44 -8.43 -5.76
CA VAL A 37 5.38 -9.38 -5.44
C VAL A 37 5.08 -10.32 -6.62
N TYR A 38 4.96 -9.77 -7.83
CA TYR A 38 4.72 -10.58 -9.02
C TYR A 38 5.82 -11.62 -9.22
N SER A 39 7.09 -11.25 -9.01
CA SER A 39 8.26 -12.10 -9.28
C SER A 39 8.30 -13.39 -8.47
N THR A 40 7.57 -13.46 -7.35
CA THR A 40 7.46 -14.66 -6.50
C THR A 40 6.12 -15.37 -6.65
N GLY A 41 5.24 -14.89 -7.54
CA GLY A 41 3.92 -15.45 -7.80
C GLY A 41 3.92 -16.56 -8.84
N ILE A 42 2.84 -17.36 -8.84
CA ILE A 42 2.71 -18.53 -9.72
C ILE A 42 2.77 -18.18 -11.21
N HIS A 43 2.25 -17.02 -11.62
CA HIS A 43 2.31 -16.59 -13.01
C HIS A 43 3.75 -16.32 -13.46
N ALA A 44 4.53 -15.61 -12.65
CA ALA A 44 5.95 -15.38 -12.91
C ALA A 44 6.76 -16.68 -12.90
N GLU A 45 6.48 -17.59 -11.94
CA GLU A 45 7.11 -18.92 -11.87
C GLU A 45 6.90 -19.73 -13.16
N ARG A 46 5.76 -19.53 -13.83
CA ARG A 46 5.42 -20.18 -15.10
C ARG A 46 5.86 -19.38 -16.34
N GLY A 47 6.58 -18.27 -16.16
CA GLY A 47 7.11 -17.45 -17.24
C GLY A 47 6.09 -16.53 -17.91
N VAL A 48 4.91 -16.31 -17.31
CA VAL A 48 3.91 -15.36 -17.80
C VAL A 48 4.35 -13.95 -17.40
N SER A 49 4.63 -13.10 -18.37
CA SER A 49 5.09 -11.72 -18.19
C SER A 49 3.97 -10.74 -17.86
N CYS A 50 4.31 -9.53 -17.42
CA CYS A 50 3.34 -8.44 -17.23
C CYS A 50 2.56 -8.16 -18.53
N ALA A 51 3.26 -8.19 -19.66
CA ALA A 51 2.70 -7.88 -20.97
C ALA A 51 1.67 -8.92 -21.44
N ASP A 52 1.82 -10.18 -21.07
CA ASP A 52 0.88 -11.23 -21.46
C ASP A 52 -0.54 -10.96 -20.94
N CYS A 53 -0.68 -10.28 -19.80
CA CYS A 53 -1.97 -9.91 -19.23
C CYS A 53 -2.36 -8.45 -19.52
N HIS A 54 -1.42 -7.50 -19.39
CA HIS A 54 -1.73 -6.06 -19.45
C HIS A 54 -1.54 -5.43 -20.82
N MET A 55 -0.84 -6.10 -21.72
CA MET A 55 -0.59 -5.66 -23.09
C MET A 55 -0.79 -6.84 -24.05
N PRO A 56 -1.95 -7.52 -24.00
CA PRO A 56 -2.14 -8.75 -24.76
C PRO A 56 -2.04 -8.48 -26.26
N TYR A 57 -1.65 -9.50 -27.01
CA TYR A 57 -1.66 -9.38 -28.45
C TYR A 57 -3.10 -9.22 -28.98
N LYS A 58 -3.28 -8.29 -29.91
CA LYS A 58 -4.52 -8.10 -30.66
C LYS A 58 -4.25 -8.35 -32.14
N SER A 59 -5.24 -8.93 -32.82
CA SER A 59 -5.22 -9.13 -34.27
C SER A 59 -6.28 -8.26 -34.92
N GLU A 60 -5.90 -7.51 -35.94
CA GLU A 60 -6.81 -6.75 -36.78
C GLU A 60 -6.48 -7.02 -38.25
N GLY A 61 -7.43 -7.62 -38.97
CA GLY A 61 -7.15 -8.21 -40.28
C GLY A 61 -6.07 -9.29 -40.19
N GLY A 62 -5.00 -9.15 -40.97
CA GLY A 62 -3.85 -10.06 -41.00
C GLY A 62 -2.67 -9.64 -40.11
N MET A 63 -2.78 -8.54 -39.37
CA MET A 63 -1.69 -8.01 -38.55
C MET A 63 -1.90 -8.29 -37.07
N LYS A 64 -0.84 -8.77 -36.41
CA LYS A 64 -0.78 -8.96 -34.97
C LYS A 64 0.07 -7.85 -34.35
N PHE A 65 -0.44 -7.18 -33.33
CA PHE A 65 0.26 -6.12 -32.62
C PHE A 65 -0.01 -6.21 -31.11
N THR A 66 0.83 -5.55 -30.33
CA THR A 66 0.69 -5.44 -28.87
C THR A 66 -0.33 -4.36 -28.54
N ASP A 67 -1.33 -4.68 -27.72
CA ASP A 67 -2.25 -3.67 -27.20
C ASP A 67 -1.51 -2.78 -26.19
N HIS A 68 -1.34 -1.50 -26.51
CA HIS A 68 -0.68 -0.52 -25.65
C HIS A 68 -1.65 0.20 -24.71
N HIS A 69 -2.95 -0.11 -24.77
CA HIS A 69 -3.93 0.39 -23.82
C HIS A 69 -3.88 -0.44 -22.53
N ILE A 70 -2.88 -0.13 -21.68
CA ILE A 70 -2.70 -0.77 -20.38
C ILE A 70 -3.91 -0.48 -19.49
N GLN A 71 -4.63 -1.53 -19.12
CA GLN A 71 -5.83 -1.46 -18.31
C GLN A 71 -5.97 -2.73 -17.45
N SER A 72 -7.10 -2.86 -16.76
CA SER A 72 -7.46 -4.12 -16.10
C SER A 72 -7.56 -5.25 -17.13
N PRO A 73 -6.83 -6.37 -16.96
CA PRO A 73 -6.95 -7.55 -17.83
C PRO A 73 -8.37 -8.15 -17.83
N LEU A 74 -9.16 -7.87 -16.78
CA LEU A 74 -10.56 -8.27 -16.70
C LEU A 74 -11.47 -7.58 -17.74
N ASN A 75 -11.02 -6.46 -18.33
CA ASN A 75 -11.73 -5.82 -19.44
C ASN A 75 -11.54 -6.58 -20.77
N ASN A 76 -10.59 -7.52 -20.84
CA ASN A 76 -10.26 -8.28 -22.04
C ASN A 76 -9.82 -9.71 -21.68
N VAL A 77 -10.67 -10.45 -20.96
CA VAL A 77 -10.38 -11.81 -20.46
C VAL A 77 -10.04 -12.79 -21.58
N ALA A 78 -10.67 -12.64 -22.75
CA ALA A 78 -10.43 -13.49 -23.91
C ALA A 78 -8.96 -13.46 -24.37
N ASN A 79 -8.36 -12.27 -24.45
CA ASN A 79 -6.98 -12.12 -24.91
C ASN A 79 -5.95 -12.15 -23.77
N SER A 80 -6.37 -11.92 -22.52
CA SER A 80 -5.46 -11.83 -21.37
C SER A 80 -5.37 -13.11 -20.56
N CYS A 81 -6.46 -13.88 -20.46
CA CYS A 81 -6.54 -15.07 -19.59
C CYS A 81 -6.82 -16.34 -20.38
N GLN A 82 -7.79 -16.31 -21.32
CA GLN A 82 -8.24 -17.50 -22.06
C GLN A 82 -7.25 -17.97 -23.14
N VAL A 83 -6.15 -17.26 -23.33
CA VAL A 83 -4.98 -17.75 -24.07
C VAL A 83 -4.29 -18.93 -23.37
N CYS A 84 -4.46 -19.05 -22.05
CA CYS A 84 -3.87 -20.10 -21.21
C CYS A 84 -4.92 -20.92 -20.44
N HIS A 85 -6.05 -20.29 -20.07
CA HIS A 85 -7.12 -20.87 -19.26
C HIS A 85 -8.30 -21.34 -20.10
N ARG A 86 -8.93 -22.45 -19.71
CA ARG A 86 -10.08 -23.03 -20.43
C ARG A 86 -11.41 -22.76 -19.73
N GLU A 87 -11.37 -22.10 -18.59
CA GLU A 87 -12.54 -21.73 -17.80
C GLU A 87 -13.31 -20.57 -18.46
N GLU A 88 -14.60 -20.53 -18.17
CA GLU A 88 -15.48 -19.45 -18.61
C GLU A 88 -15.08 -18.11 -17.97
N THR A 89 -15.30 -17.01 -18.70
CA THR A 89 -14.98 -15.64 -18.26
C THR A 89 -15.53 -15.34 -16.86
N ALA A 90 -16.78 -15.72 -16.59
CA ALA A 90 -17.41 -15.49 -15.29
C ALA A 90 -16.67 -16.18 -14.14
N THR A 91 -16.16 -17.40 -14.36
CA THR A 91 -15.38 -18.15 -13.36
C THR A 91 -14.03 -17.51 -13.12
N LEU A 92 -13.34 -17.09 -14.19
CA LEU A 92 -12.03 -16.41 -14.06
C LEU A 92 -12.17 -15.08 -13.31
N VAL A 93 -13.15 -14.25 -13.69
CA VAL A 93 -13.45 -12.97 -13.01
C VAL A 93 -13.79 -13.20 -11.54
N LYS A 94 -14.65 -14.19 -11.24
CA LYS A 94 -14.97 -14.56 -9.86
C LYS A 94 -13.72 -14.97 -9.08
N ASN A 95 -12.83 -15.77 -9.66
CA ASN A 95 -11.59 -16.19 -8.99
C ASN A 95 -10.67 -15.02 -8.63
N VAL A 96 -10.63 -13.98 -9.46
CA VAL A 96 -9.89 -12.74 -9.17
C VAL A 96 -10.51 -12.01 -7.99
N TYR A 97 -11.82 -11.74 -8.04
CA TYR A 97 -12.51 -11.05 -6.95
C TYR A 97 -12.46 -11.83 -5.64
N ASP A 98 -12.63 -13.15 -5.65
CA ASP A 98 -12.51 -13.99 -4.46
C ASP A 98 -11.15 -13.83 -3.74
N ARG A 99 -10.06 -13.62 -4.50
CA ARG A 99 -8.73 -13.38 -3.92
C ARG A 99 -8.59 -11.97 -3.40
N GLN A 100 -9.08 -10.99 -4.15
CA GLN A 100 -9.08 -9.59 -3.75
C GLN A 100 -9.85 -9.40 -2.45
N ASP A 101 -11.05 -9.97 -2.34
CA ASP A 101 -11.92 -9.87 -1.17
C ASP A 101 -11.28 -10.52 0.06
N LYS A 102 -10.74 -11.74 -0.08
CA LYS A 102 -10.08 -12.44 1.04
C LYS A 102 -8.83 -11.74 1.54
N VAL A 103 -8.01 -11.19 0.63
CA VAL A 103 -6.83 -10.41 1.00
C VAL A 103 -7.26 -9.09 1.63
N HIS A 104 -8.31 -8.45 1.11
CA HIS A 104 -8.85 -7.20 1.67
C HIS A 104 -9.37 -7.39 3.10
N GLU A 105 -10.06 -8.49 3.38
CA GLU A 105 -10.57 -8.84 4.71
C GLU A 105 -9.43 -8.87 5.76
N ILE A 106 -8.43 -9.74 5.55
CA ILE A 106 -7.31 -9.88 6.49
C ILE A 106 -6.42 -8.63 6.56
N ARG A 107 -6.34 -7.86 5.47
CA ARG A 107 -5.60 -6.60 5.44
C ARG A 107 -6.29 -5.57 6.34
N THR A 108 -7.62 -5.49 6.27
CA THR A 108 -8.42 -4.57 7.10
C THR A 108 -8.33 -4.93 8.58
N GLU A 109 -8.27 -6.21 8.93
CA GLU A 109 -8.02 -6.63 10.33
C GLU A 109 -6.66 -6.15 10.86
N LEU A 110 -5.62 -6.18 10.02
CA LEU A 110 -4.31 -5.65 10.36
C LEU A 110 -4.35 -4.12 10.49
N GLU A 111 -5.08 -3.41 9.61
CA GLU A 111 -5.31 -1.96 9.71
C GLU A 111 -5.94 -1.58 11.06
N ASP A 112 -6.98 -2.30 11.48
CA ASP A 112 -7.64 -2.06 12.76
C ASP A 112 -6.68 -2.22 13.94
N ASN A 113 -5.81 -3.24 13.91
CA ASN A 113 -4.81 -3.44 14.96
C ASN A 113 -3.71 -2.37 14.93
N LEU A 114 -3.30 -1.91 13.76
CA LEU A 114 -2.33 -0.82 13.60
C LEU A 114 -2.88 0.50 14.15
N VAL A 115 -4.13 0.84 13.82
CA VAL A 115 -4.83 2.00 14.40
C VAL A 115 -4.80 1.91 15.92
N ARG A 116 -5.16 0.75 16.48
CA ARG A 116 -5.20 0.56 17.93
C ARG A 116 -3.83 0.77 18.56
N ALA A 117 -2.79 0.14 18.03
CA ALA A 117 -1.43 0.28 18.54
C ALA A 117 -0.91 1.72 18.47
N HIS A 118 -1.22 2.46 17.39
CA HIS A 118 -0.82 3.86 17.28
C HIS A 118 -1.49 4.77 18.33
N VAL A 119 -2.77 4.54 18.62
CA VAL A 119 -3.51 5.28 19.65
C VAL A 119 -3.07 4.88 21.06
N GLU A 120 -2.87 3.59 21.31
CA GLU A 120 -2.34 3.06 22.58
C GLU A 120 -0.94 3.62 22.87
N ALA A 121 -0.05 3.66 21.87
CA ALA A 121 1.26 4.27 21.99
C ALA A 121 1.20 5.78 22.28
N LYS A 122 0.29 6.51 21.62
CA LYS A 122 0.04 7.93 21.94
C LYS A 122 -0.38 8.12 23.41
N ASN A 123 -1.23 7.23 23.92
CA ASN A 123 -1.66 7.27 25.31
C ASN A 123 -0.50 7.00 26.27
N ALA A 124 0.33 5.98 25.99
CA ALA A 124 1.53 5.69 26.77
C ALA A 124 2.46 6.92 26.86
N TRP A 125 2.68 7.64 25.74
CA TRP A 125 3.41 8.91 25.76
C TRP A 125 2.75 9.98 26.63
N GLY A 126 1.42 10.11 26.57
CA GLY A 126 0.66 11.04 27.40
C GLY A 126 0.76 10.74 28.90
N LEU A 127 1.00 9.47 29.27
CA LEU A 127 1.19 9.00 30.64
C LEU A 127 2.65 9.02 31.10
N GLY A 128 3.58 9.49 30.26
CA GLY A 128 4.99 9.65 30.63
C GLY A 128 5.88 8.44 30.37
N ALA A 129 5.51 7.55 29.44
CA ALA A 129 6.41 6.52 28.93
C ALA A 129 7.77 7.11 28.50
N THR A 130 8.85 6.39 28.74
CA THR A 130 10.19 6.78 28.30
C THR A 130 10.52 6.21 26.92
N GLU A 131 11.52 6.79 26.25
CA GLU A 131 12.05 6.27 24.98
C GLU A 131 12.49 4.81 25.11
N ASP A 132 13.20 4.46 26.20
CA ASP A 132 13.66 3.08 26.45
C ASP A 132 12.50 2.09 26.60
N GLN A 133 11.39 2.50 27.25
CA GLN A 133 10.20 1.66 27.38
C GLN A 133 9.46 1.45 26.05
N MET A 134 9.54 2.46 25.17
CA MET A 134 8.82 2.46 23.90
C MET A 134 9.61 1.86 22.75
N GLN A 135 10.94 1.80 22.82
CA GLN A 135 11.81 1.37 21.72
C GLN A 135 11.35 0.09 21.02
N ASP A 136 11.18 -1.01 21.78
CA ASP A 136 10.75 -2.30 21.21
C ASP A 136 9.33 -2.26 20.66
N ILE A 137 8.44 -1.50 21.30
CA ILE A 137 7.04 -1.31 20.86
C ILE A 137 7.01 -0.60 19.51
N LEU A 138 7.79 0.48 19.36
CA LEU A 138 7.85 1.26 18.13
C LEU A 138 8.43 0.45 16.98
N MET A 139 9.40 -0.43 17.26
CA MET A 139 9.96 -1.34 16.24
C MET A 139 8.94 -2.37 15.78
N ASP A 140 8.16 -2.96 16.69
CA ASP A 140 7.08 -3.88 16.29
C ASP A 140 5.99 -3.17 15.47
N ILE A 141 5.61 -1.94 15.84
CA ILE A 141 4.66 -1.11 15.07
C ILE A 141 5.23 -0.82 13.67
N ARG A 142 6.50 -0.42 13.58
CA ARG A 142 7.20 -0.14 12.32
C ARG A 142 7.18 -1.37 11.41
N HIS A 143 7.57 -2.54 11.91
CA HIS A 143 7.61 -3.79 11.12
C HIS A 143 6.22 -4.27 10.73
N ALA A 144 5.25 -4.17 11.64
CA ALA A 144 3.86 -4.51 11.34
C ALA A 144 3.31 -3.63 10.20
N GLN A 145 3.51 -2.31 10.29
CA GLN A 145 3.01 -1.40 9.27
C GLN A 145 3.77 -1.54 7.95
N TRP A 146 5.09 -1.76 7.98
CA TRP A 146 5.87 -2.02 6.78
C TRP A 146 5.30 -3.22 6.00
N ARG A 147 5.01 -4.32 6.70
CA ARG A 147 4.44 -5.54 6.10
C ARG A 147 3.01 -5.31 5.59
N TRP A 148 2.18 -4.61 6.38
CA TRP A 148 0.85 -4.20 5.93
C TRP A 148 0.92 -3.34 4.66
N ASP A 149 1.77 -2.31 4.66
CA ASP A 149 1.86 -1.34 3.58
C ASP A 149 2.43 -1.98 2.32
N TYR A 150 3.45 -2.84 2.45
CA TYR A 150 3.98 -3.64 1.34
C TYR A 150 2.88 -4.50 0.70
N ALA A 151 1.97 -5.04 1.51
CA ALA A 151 0.83 -5.79 1.02
C ALA A 151 -0.28 -4.91 0.40
N ALA A 152 -0.50 -3.71 0.93
CA ALA A 152 -1.55 -2.80 0.51
C ALA A 152 -1.18 -1.93 -0.71
N ALA A 153 0.10 -1.60 -0.87
CA ALA A 153 0.57 -0.57 -1.78
C ALA A 153 0.54 -0.96 -3.27
N GLY A 154 0.53 -2.25 -3.59
CA GLY A 154 0.35 -2.75 -4.95
C GLY A 154 -1.08 -3.23 -5.17
N HIS A 155 -1.86 -2.49 -5.97
CA HIS A 155 -3.30 -2.77 -6.10
C HIS A 155 -3.62 -4.10 -6.80
N GLY A 156 -2.72 -4.59 -7.67
CA GLY A 156 -2.85 -5.89 -8.35
C GLY A 156 -2.30 -7.08 -7.55
N ASN A 157 -1.62 -6.82 -6.43
CA ASN A 157 -0.80 -7.83 -5.75
C ASN A 157 -1.61 -8.97 -5.12
N SER A 158 -2.85 -8.71 -4.72
CA SER A 158 -3.80 -9.73 -4.27
C SER A 158 -4.15 -10.75 -5.37
N PHE A 159 -3.94 -10.43 -6.65
CA PHE A 159 -4.03 -11.39 -7.74
C PHE A 159 -2.65 -11.92 -8.16
N HIS A 160 -1.63 -11.07 -8.23
CA HIS A 160 -0.29 -11.48 -8.66
C HIS A 160 0.32 -12.54 -7.74
N ASN A 161 0.15 -12.40 -6.42
CA ASN A 161 0.60 -13.39 -5.46
C ASN A 161 -0.23 -13.39 -4.16
N PRO A 162 -1.50 -13.85 -4.18
CA PRO A 162 -2.37 -13.85 -3.00
C PRO A 162 -1.77 -14.60 -1.81
N LEU A 163 -1.04 -15.70 -2.04
CA LEU A 163 -0.49 -16.52 -0.97
C LEU A 163 0.61 -15.77 -0.21
N GLU A 164 1.53 -15.14 -0.93
CA GLU A 164 2.58 -14.34 -0.31
C GLU A 164 1.99 -13.13 0.42
N LEU A 165 1.00 -12.47 -0.17
CA LEU A 165 0.29 -11.35 0.46
C LEU A 165 -0.34 -11.77 1.79
N SER A 166 -1.03 -12.92 1.81
CA SER A 166 -1.59 -13.46 3.05
C SER A 166 -0.52 -13.81 4.09
N ARG A 167 0.64 -14.36 3.67
CA ARG A 167 1.77 -14.64 4.57
C ARG A 167 2.33 -13.37 5.19
N ILE A 168 2.55 -12.33 4.38
CA ILE A 168 3.07 -11.03 4.82
C ILE A 168 2.10 -10.36 5.79
N ILE A 169 0.80 -10.35 5.48
CA ILE A 169 -0.24 -9.78 6.36
C ILE A 169 -0.30 -10.54 7.68
N SER A 170 -0.27 -11.88 7.65
CA SER A 170 -0.23 -12.70 8.87
C SER A 170 1.01 -12.40 9.73
N SER A 171 2.18 -12.22 9.09
CA SER A 171 3.42 -11.84 9.75
C SER A 171 3.36 -10.44 10.36
N GLY A 172 2.69 -9.48 9.70
CA GLY A 172 2.41 -8.15 10.25
C GLY A 172 1.45 -8.21 11.45
N ASN A 173 0.44 -9.07 11.38
CA ASN A 173 -0.48 -9.32 12.50
C ASN A 173 0.25 -9.87 13.74
N ASN A 174 1.20 -10.79 13.58
CA ASN A 174 2.00 -11.27 14.72
C ASN A 174 2.76 -10.11 15.39
N LYS A 175 3.41 -9.25 14.58
CA LYS A 175 4.16 -8.09 15.08
C LYS A 175 3.27 -7.08 15.80
N ILE A 176 2.11 -6.75 15.24
CA ILE A 176 1.24 -5.76 15.88
C ILE A 176 0.64 -6.31 17.18
N GLN A 177 0.35 -7.62 17.26
CA GLN A 177 -0.12 -8.21 18.52
C GLN A 177 0.98 -8.20 19.59
N ASP A 178 2.24 -8.44 19.23
CA ASP A 178 3.37 -8.28 20.15
C ASP A 178 3.48 -6.83 20.67
N ALA A 179 3.36 -5.84 19.78
CA ALA A 179 3.35 -4.43 20.16
C ALA A 179 2.22 -4.10 21.14
N ARG A 180 0.99 -4.54 20.84
CA ARG A 180 -0.20 -4.27 21.65
C ARG A 180 -0.13 -4.97 23.02
N LEU A 181 0.43 -6.17 23.09
CA LEU A 181 0.67 -6.85 24.36
C LEU A 181 1.68 -6.08 25.23
N LYS A 182 2.79 -5.61 24.63
CA LYS A 182 3.79 -4.77 25.32
C LYS A 182 3.18 -3.44 25.78
N LEU A 183 2.39 -2.79 24.92
CA LEU A 183 1.65 -1.56 25.24
C LEU A 183 0.68 -1.77 26.40
N ALA A 184 -0.10 -2.85 26.41
CA ALA A 184 -1.03 -3.12 27.50
C ALA A 184 -0.32 -3.27 28.86
N ARG A 185 0.85 -3.92 28.89
CA ARG A 185 1.68 -4.04 30.11
C ARG A 185 2.24 -2.69 30.53
N LEU A 186 2.82 -1.94 29.59
CA LEU A 186 3.37 -0.62 29.86
C LEU A 186 2.30 0.36 30.35
N LEU A 187 1.12 0.37 29.73
CA LEU A 187 -0.01 1.19 30.17
C LEU A 187 -0.42 0.84 31.60
N ALA A 188 -0.48 -0.46 31.95
CA ALA A 188 -0.77 -0.89 33.31
C ALA A 188 0.30 -0.44 34.32
N ASP A 189 1.58 -0.53 33.97
CA ASP A 189 2.70 -0.04 34.80
C ASP A 189 2.66 1.49 35.00
N LEU A 190 2.14 2.22 34.00
CA LEU A 190 1.88 3.66 34.06
C LEU A 190 0.54 4.02 34.74
N GLY A 191 -0.15 3.04 35.34
CA GLY A 191 -1.38 3.24 36.10
C GLY A 191 -2.68 3.23 35.27
N HIS A 192 -2.61 2.87 33.98
CA HIS A 192 -3.77 2.73 33.10
C HIS A 192 -4.09 1.25 32.83
N ASN A 193 -4.98 0.68 33.64
CA ASN A 193 -5.40 -0.73 33.54
C ASN A 193 -6.84 -0.89 33.01
N GLN A 194 -7.24 -0.02 32.09
CA GLN A 194 -8.54 -0.05 31.41
C GLN A 194 -8.32 -0.07 29.88
N PRO A 195 -9.33 -0.41 29.08
CA PRO A 195 -9.25 -0.24 27.64
C PRO A 195 -8.96 1.22 27.26
N VAL A 196 -8.10 1.43 26.26
CA VAL A 196 -7.83 2.76 25.70
C VAL A 196 -9.04 3.25 24.91
N ASP A 197 -9.43 4.51 25.11
CA ASP A 197 -10.46 5.16 24.32
C ASP A 197 -9.96 5.45 22.90
N TYR A 198 -10.72 5.01 21.90
CA TYR A 198 -10.39 5.22 20.49
C TYR A 198 -11.19 6.40 19.91
N PRO A 199 -10.56 7.21 19.04
CA PRO A 199 -11.27 8.28 18.34
C PRO A 199 -12.31 7.72 17.38
N ASP A 200 -13.36 8.50 17.13
CA ASP A 200 -14.27 8.23 16.02
C ASP A 200 -13.59 8.57 14.70
N ILE A 201 -13.17 7.55 13.96
CA ILE A 201 -12.56 7.65 12.63
C ILE A 201 -13.44 7.00 11.54
N SER A 202 -14.75 6.92 11.78
CA SER A 202 -15.73 6.28 10.89
C SER A 202 -15.81 6.86 9.48
N THR A 203 -15.26 8.06 9.27
CA THR A 203 -15.16 8.68 7.95
C THR A 203 -13.77 9.25 7.74
N LYS A 204 -13.38 9.39 6.46
CA LYS A 204 -12.14 10.06 6.05
C LYS A 204 -11.98 11.43 6.73
N ALA A 205 -13.04 12.25 6.75
CA ALA A 205 -12.98 13.59 7.32
C ALA A 205 -12.67 13.57 8.82
N LYS A 206 -13.32 12.68 9.59
CA LYS A 206 -13.07 12.54 11.02
C LYS A 206 -11.66 12.02 11.32
N ALA A 207 -11.17 11.07 10.52
CA ALA A 207 -9.79 10.58 10.63
C ALA A 207 -8.75 11.69 10.38
N GLN A 208 -8.98 12.53 9.36
CA GLN A 208 -8.12 13.67 9.03
C GLN A 208 -8.14 14.74 10.13
N GLU A 209 -9.31 15.06 10.67
CA GLU A 209 -9.47 15.98 11.80
C GLU A 209 -8.75 15.46 13.05
N TYR A 210 -8.88 14.17 13.37
CA TYR A 210 -8.24 13.56 14.53
C TYR A 210 -6.72 13.69 14.54
N ILE A 211 -6.08 13.62 13.35
CA ILE A 211 -4.64 13.80 13.20
C ILE A 211 -4.22 15.25 12.93
N GLY A 212 -5.17 16.20 12.98
CA GLY A 212 -4.90 17.64 12.91
C GLY A 212 -4.67 18.18 11.50
N LEU A 213 -5.18 17.52 10.45
CA LEU A 213 -5.08 18.04 9.08
C LEU A 213 -6.14 19.12 8.80
N ASP A 214 -5.71 20.34 8.52
CA ASP A 214 -6.57 21.41 8.01
C ASP A 214 -6.87 21.18 6.52
N MET A 215 -7.85 20.32 6.26
CA MET A 215 -8.22 19.95 4.90
C MET A 215 -8.80 21.11 4.09
N ALA A 216 -9.44 22.09 4.73
CA ALA A 216 -9.97 23.26 4.04
C ALA A 216 -8.81 24.11 3.48
N LYS A 217 -7.80 24.38 4.30
CA LYS A 217 -6.59 25.08 3.87
C LYS A 217 -5.84 24.29 2.80
N LEU A 218 -5.57 23.00 3.03
CA LEU A 218 -4.81 22.17 2.09
C LEU A 218 -5.48 22.07 0.72
N ASN A 219 -6.81 21.93 0.67
CA ASN A 219 -7.55 21.91 -0.59
C ASN A 219 -7.51 23.27 -1.29
N SER A 220 -7.70 24.37 -0.55
CA SER A 220 -7.64 25.73 -1.10
C SER A 220 -6.27 26.04 -1.71
N GLU A 221 -5.19 25.73 -0.99
CA GLU A 221 -3.82 25.91 -1.48
C GLU A 221 -3.54 25.05 -2.72
N LYS A 222 -4.04 23.80 -2.75
CA LYS A 222 -3.87 22.93 -3.91
C LYS A 222 -4.67 23.40 -5.12
N GLU A 223 -5.89 23.91 -4.92
CA GLU A 223 -6.69 24.50 -5.98
C GLU A 223 -6.03 25.73 -6.58
N GLU A 224 -5.48 26.61 -5.74
CA GLU A 224 -4.76 27.80 -6.20
C GLU A 224 -3.54 27.40 -7.04
N PHE A 225 -2.76 26.43 -6.56
CA PHE A 225 -1.63 25.87 -7.32
C PHE A 225 -2.06 25.32 -8.69
N ILE A 226 -3.17 24.56 -8.75
CA ILE A 226 -3.69 24.00 -10.00
C ILE A 226 -4.12 25.11 -10.96
N LYS A 227 -4.77 26.17 -10.47
CA LYS A 227 -5.27 27.28 -11.29
C LYS A 227 -4.16 28.21 -11.77
N THR A 228 -3.07 28.34 -11.02
CA THR A 228 -2.02 29.34 -11.30
C THR A 228 -0.75 28.74 -11.88
N VAL A 229 -0.20 27.69 -11.26
CA VAL A 229 1.12 27.16 -11.60
C VAL A 229 1.06 26.18 -12.75
N ILE A 230 0.06 25.28 -12.78
CA ILE A 230 -0.05 24.28 -13.86
C ILE A 230 -0.17 24.92 -15.24
N PRO A 231 -0.99 25.96 -15.48
CA PRO A 231 -1.05 26.61 -16.79
C PRO A 231 0.29 27.22 -17.22
N GLN A 232 1.06 27.78 -16.29
CA GLN A 232 2.39 28.33 -16.59
C GLN A 232 3.37 27.23 -17.01
N TRP A 233 3.33 26.08 -16.33
CA TRP A 233 4.15 24.92 -16.71
C TRP A 233 3.77 24.38 -18.08
N LEU A 234 2.46 24.34 -18.40
CA LEU A 234 1.98 23.88 -19.70
C LEU A 234 2.40 24.84 -20.83
N GLU A 235 2.35 26.15 -20.62
CA GLU A 235 2.80 27.11 -21.63
C GLU A 235 4.32 27.02 -21.84
N ALA A 236 5.10 26.96 -20.77
CA ALA A 236 6.55 26.77 -20.85
C ALA A 236 6.92 25.44 -21.54
N ALA A 237 6.16 24.37 -21.30
CA ALA A 237 6.33 23.09 -21.96
C ALA A 237 6.03 23.19 -23.47
N LYS A 238 4.93 23.86 -23.83
CA LYS A 238 4.53 24.09 -25.23
C LYS A 238 5.56 24.92 -26.00
N GLU A 239 6.10 25.98 -25.41
CA GLU A 239 7.18 26.78 -26.00
C GLU A 239 8.44 25.94 -26.25
N ARG A 240 8.84 25.14 -25.26
CA ARG A 240 9.98 24.22 -25.37
C ARG A 240 9.74 23.17 -26.47
N GLU A 241 8.59 22.51 -26.47
CA GLU A 241 8.27 21.42 -27.40
C GLU A 241 8.09 21.91 -28.84
N ALA A 242 7.70 23.17 -29.04
CA ALA A 242 7.68 23.78 -30.37
C ALA A 242 9.07 23.83 -31.04
N THR A 243 10.16 23.68 -30.28
CA THR A 243 11.53 23.61 -30.81
C THR A 243 11.95 22.20 -31.23
N TYR A 244 11.17 21.17 -30.91
CA TYR A 244 11.56 19.80 -31.19
C TYR A 244 11.52 19.53 -32.69
N PRO A 245 12.51 18.80 -33.23
CA PRO A 245 12.50 18.41 -34.64
C PRO A 245 11.34 17.45 -34.87
N VAL A 246 10.31 17.92 -35.57
CA VAL A 246 9.19 17.07 -35.99
C VAL A 246 9.63 16.29 -37.23
N SER A 247 10.25 15.12 -37.05
CA SER A 247 10.40 14.15 -38.15
C SER A 247 9.09 13.36 -38.27
N VAL A 248 8.27 13.71 -39.26
CA VAL A 248 7.16 12.86 -39.67
C VAL A 248 7.77 11.74 -40.50
N ASN A 249 7.86 10.53 -39.91
CA ASN A 249 8.12 9.30 -40.67
C ASN A 249 6.82 8.79 -41.29
#